data_AF-A0A441UJV3-F1
#
_entry.id   AF-A0A441UJV3-F1
#
_cell.length_a   1.000
_cell.length_b   1.000
_cell.length_c   1.000
_cell.angle_alpha   90.00
_cell.angle_beta   90.00
_cell.angle_gamma   90.00
#
_symmetry.space_group_name_H-M   'P 1'
#
loop_
_entity.id
_entity.type
_entity.pdbx_description
1 polymer ?
#
loop_
_entity_poly.entity_id
_entity_poly.type
_entity_poly.pdbx_seq_one_letter_code
_entity_poly.pdbx_strand_id
1 'polypeptide(L)'
;MERVVPARSDGVEFGMEALAPAAVSGAEAVSAALDSLPELYAEWRRGQEGMMTGLAPRRLKTGQALLENVDTAGSRIRDGIDLLKRDTVAREAFGLMNTAMAMANRRREAVIQKRLPGDVDPPTWRPFQLAFVLLNLVGVTDRNSGEREIVDLLFFPTGGGKSVSWTCRLCDCAEAAPRIWRAGCGHQRHHALRVTPAHAAGLVCALEFLRTHDDNGRKTLGEWPIEIGLWVGGAASPNNPAAKFFRQGRRDDLAEAVPEQT
;
A
#
# COMPACT_ATOMS: atom_id res chain seq x y z
N MET A 1 1.67 9.99 -22.96
CA MET A 1 0.74 9.03 -22.35
C MET A 1 -0.30 9.85 -21.63
N GLU A 2 -1.56 9.77 -22.04
CA GLU A 2 -2.64 10.57 -21.46
C GLU A 2 -2.78 10.20 -19.98
N ARG A 3 -2.58 11.18 -19.09
CA ARG A 3 -2.61 10.97 -17.65
C ARG A 3 -4.09 10.89 -17.28
N VAL A 4 -4.58 9.70 -16.94
CA VAL A 4 -5.93 9.54 -16.40
C VAL A 4 -6.03 10.43 -15.15
N VAL A 5 -6.75 11.55 -15.29
CA VAL A 5 -7.12 12.45 -14.20
C VAL A 5 -8.36 11.82 -13.55
N PRO A 6 -8.27 11.38 -12.29
CA PRO A 6 -9.44 10.83 -11.63
C PRO A 6 -10.52 11.89 -11.49
N ALA A 7 -11.78 11.48 -11.62
CA ALA A 7 -12.90 12.34 -11.24
C ALA A 7 -12.74 12.75 -9.76
N ARG A 8 -12.89 14.04 -9.48
CA ARG A 8 -13.12 14.51 -8.12
C ARG A 8 -14.59 14.27 -7.83
N SER A 9 -14.87 13.58 -6.73
CA SER A 9 -16.23 13.37 -6.29
C SER A 9 -16.44 14.14 -5.00
N ASP A 10 -17.41 15.03 -5.01
CA ASP A 10 -17.77 15.80 -3.82
C ASP A 10 -18.27 14.85 -2.72
N GLY A 11 -17.91 15.12 -1.46
CA GLY A 11 -18.34 14.33 -0.31
C GLY A 11 -17.51 13.06 -0.02
N VAL A 12 -16.36 12.87 -0.66
CA VAL A 12 -15.38 11.83 -0.31
C VAL A 12 -14.01 12.47 -0.04
N GLU A 13 -13.40 12.13 1.09
CA GLU A 13 -12.04 12.55 1.41
C GLU A 13 -11.01 11.60 0.77
N PHE A 14 -10.03 12.17 0.07
CA PHE A 14 -8.95 11.43 -0.59
C PHE A 14 -7.56 11.82 -0.06
N GLY A 15 -7.44 12.89 0.72
CA GLY A 15 -6.20 13.34 1.35
C GLY A 15 -5.73 12.35 2.41
N MET A 16 -4.53 11.81 2.24
CA MET A 16 -3.94 10.86 3.20
C MET A 16 -3.82 11.51 4.60
N GLU A 17 -3.42 12.78 4.65
CA GLU A 17 -3.26 13.52 5.90
C GLU A 17 -4.58 13.90 6.59
N ALA A 18 -5.70 13.93 5.85
CA ALA A 18 -7.03 14.15 6.39
C ALA A 18 -7.67 12.82 6.86
N LEU A 19 -7.48 11.74 6.10
CA LEU A 19 -7.99 10.41 6.44
C LEU A 19 -7.31 9.84 7.70
N ALA A 20 -6.02 10.11 7.92
CA ALA A 20 -5.29 9.63 9.09
C ALA A 20 -5.94 10.04 10.44
N PRO A 21 -6.14 11.34 10.74
CA PRO A 21 -6.81 11.78 11.95
C PRO A 21 -8.32 11.46 11.95
N ALA A 22 -8.99 11.48 10.80
CA ALA A 22 -10.41 11.11 10.71
C ALA A 22 -10.64 9.66 11.14
N ALA A 23 -9.76 8.74 10.74
CA ALA A 23 -9.82 7.33 11.13
C ALA A 23 -9.77 7.15 12.65
N VAL A 24 -8.83 7.82 13.33
CA VAL A 24 -8.68 7.69 14.79
C VAL A 24 -9.72 8.47 15.59
N SER A 25 -10.41 9.43 14.97
CA SER A 25 -11.46 10.23 15.63
C SER A 25 -12.77 9.45 15.86
N GLY A 26 -12.96 8.32 15.19
CA GLY A 26 -14.07 7.40 15.43
C GLY A 26 -15.00 7.20 14.22
N ALA A 27 -16.08 6.45 14.44
CA ALA A 27 -16.98 5.99 13.38
C ALA A 27 -17.64 7.13 12.59
N GLU A 28 -18.04 8.20 13.27
CA GLU A 28 -18.71 9.35 12.62
C GLU A 28 -17.78 10.09 11.66
N ALA A 29 -16.51 10.25 12.02
CA ALA A 29 -15.52 10.89 11.16
C ALA A 29 -15.19 10.02 9.93
N VAL A 30 -15.11 8.69 10.11
CA VAL A 30 -14.97 7.74 9.01
C VAL A 30 -16.18 7.80 8.07
N SER A 31 -17.39 7.80 8.63
CA SER A 31 -18.65 7.91 7.91
C SER A 31 -18.68 9.17 7.04
N ALA A 32 -18.43 10.33 7.66
CA ALA A 32 -18.39 11.61 6.97
C ALA A 32 -17.34 11.67 5.84
N ALA A 33 -16.22 10.95 5.99
CA ALA A 33 -15.14 10.93 5.01
C ALA A 33 -15.39 9.98 3.83
N LEU A 34 -16.09 8.85 4.02
CA LEU A 34 -16.08 7.73 3.08
C LEU A 34 -17.45 7.24 2.62
N ASP A 35 -18.56 7.52 3.32
CA ASP A 35 -19.87 6.91 3.02
C ASP A 35 -20.43 7.27 1.65
N SER A 36 -20.04 8.43 1.11
CA SER A 36 -20.45 8.82 -0.24
C SER A 36 -19.79 7.96 -1.33
N LEU A 37 -18.67 7.29 -1.06
CA LEU A 37 -17.89 6.58 -2.07
C LEU A 37 -18.66 5.39 -2.68
N PRO A 38 -19.25 4.45 -1.91
CA PRO A 38 -20.09 3.39 -2.46
C PRO A 38 -21.30 3.92 -3.23
N GLU A 39 -21.91 5.04 -2.79
CA GLU A 39 -23.09 5.61 -3.42
C GLU A 39 -22.77 6.21 -4.79
N LEU A 40 -21.67 6.96 -4.89
CA LEU A 40 -21.14 7.46 -6.16
C LEU A 40 -20.75 6.33 -7.11
N TYR A 41 -20.21 5.24 -6.58
CA TYR A 41 -19.88 4.07 -7.39
C TYR A 41 -21.15 3.36 -7.91
N ALA A 42 -22.18 3.25 -7.08
CA ALA A 42 -23.48 2.72 -7.49
C ALA A 42 -24.19 3.61 -8.52
N GLU A 43 -24.04 4.93 -8.42
CA GLU A 43 -24.53 5.87 -9.44
C GLU A 43 -23.83 5.67 -10.78
N TRP A 44 -22.50 5.59 -10.78
CA TRP A 44 -21.74 5.29 -11.99
C TRP A 44 -22.16 3.95 -12.61
N ARG A 45 -22.39 2.92 -11.80
CA ARG A 45 -22.88 1.61 -12.22
C ARG A 45 -24.21 1.71 -12.97
N ARG A 46 -25.18 2.51 -12.49
CA ARG A 46 -26.46 2.72 -13.20
C ARG A 46 -26.26 3.32 -14.59
N GLY A 47 -25.28 4.22 -14.74
CA GLY A 47 -24.90 4.75 -16.05
C GLY A 47 -24.38 3.68 -17.02
N GLN A 48 -23.62 2.70 -16.51
CA GLN A 48 -23.10 1.59 -17.33
C GLN A 48 -24.22 0.63 -17.78
N GLU A 49 -25.21 0.40 -16.93
CA GLU A 49 -26.37 -0.42 -17.27
C GLU A 49 -27.17 0.16 -18.44
N GLY A 50 -27.31 1.49 -18.52
CA GLY A 50 -27.95 2.14 -19.67
C GLY A 50 -27.29 1.80 -21.02
N MET A 51 -25.96 1.61 -21.02
CA MET A 51 -25.19 1.26 -22.22
C MET A 51 -25.42 -0.19 -22.70
N MET A 52 -26.01 -1.06 -21.86
CA MET A 52 -26.31 -2.44 -22.22
C MET A 52 -27.28 -2.56 -23.39
N THR A 53 -28.19 -1.60 -23.53
CA THR A 53 -29.21 -1.56 -24.59
C THR A 53 -28.61 -1.48 -26.01
N GLY A 54 -27.41 -0.90 -26.15
CA GLY A 54 -26.69 -0.78 -27.42
C GLY A 54 -25.77 -1.95 -27.76
N LEU A 55 -25.69 -3.00 -26.92
CA LEU A 55 -24.77 -4.10 -27.11
C LEU A 55 -25.33 -5.17 -28.07
N ALA A 56 -24.44 -5.71 -28.91
CA ALA A 56 -24.76 -6.89 -29.71
C ALA A 56 -25.12 -8.10 -28.81
N PRO A 57 -26.04 -9.00 -29.21
CA PRO A 57 -26.52 -10.10 -28.38
C PRO A 57 -25.42 -10.96 -27.77
N ARG A 58 -24.35 -11.22 -28.53
CA ARG A 58 -23.18 -11.99 -28.08
C ARG A 58 -22.43 -11.38 -26.90
N ARG A 59 -22.59 -10.07 -26.64
CA ARG A 59 -21.91 -9.33 -25.57
C ARG A 59 -22.77 -9.13 -24.32
N LEU A 60 -24.08 -9.37 -24.41
CA LEU A 60 -25.01 -9.13 -23.30
C LEU A 60 -24.65 -9.96 -22.07
N LYS A 61 -24.35 -11.26 -22.25
CA LYS A 61 -23.95 -12.14 -21.14
C LYS A 61 -22.69 -11.64 -20.42
N THR A 62 -21.69 -11.19 -21.18
CA THR A 62 -20.46 -10.62 -20.59
C THR A 62 -20.75 -9.29 -19.88
N GLY A 63 -21.58 -8.42 -20.48
CA GLY A 63 -21.97 -7.16 -19.86
C GLY A 63 -22.70 -7.36 -18.53
N GLN A 64 -23.62 -8.33 -18.46
CA GLN A 64 -24.31 -8.70 -17.21
C GLN A 64 -23.32 -9.16 -16.14
N ALA A 65 -22.42 -10.10 -16.47
CA ALA A 65 -21.40 -10.56 -15.53
C ALA A 65 -20.47 -9.43 -15.04
N LEU A 66 -20.16 -8.44 -15.89
CA LEU A 66 -19.38 -7.28 -15.49
C LEU A 66 -20.14 -6.38 -14.51
N LEU A 67 -21.44 -6.16 -14.73
CA LEU A 67 -22.28 -5.40 -13.80
C LEU A 67 -22.40 -6.09 -12.44
N GLU A 68 -22.58 -7.42 -12.43
CA GLU A 68 -22.58 -8.21 -11.19
C GLU A 68 -21.26 -8.10 -10.42
N ASN A 69 -20.12 -8.11 -11.12
CA ASN A 69 -18.81 -7.90 -10.52
C ASN A 69 -18.65 -6.47 -9.96
N VAL A 70 -19.21 -5.47 -10.65
CA VAL A 70 -19.25 -4.08 -10.15
C VAL A 70 -20.08 -3.99 -8.87
N ASP A 71 -21.25 -4.63 -8.82
CA ASP A 71 -22.09 -4.66 -7.63
C ASP A 71 -21.38 -5.36 -6.45
N THR A 72 -20.70 -6.48 -6.73
CA THR A 72 -19.88 -7.20 -5.74
C THR A 72 -18.75 -6.33 -5.20
N ALA A 73 -18.01 -5.63 -6.07
CA ALA A 73 -16.96 -4.71 -5.67
C ALA A 73 -17.51 -3.55 -4.82
N GLY A 74 -18.66 -3.00 -5.19
CA GLY A 74 -19.34 -1.95 -4.43
C GLY A 74 -19.74 -2.40 -3.03
N SER A 75 -20.26 -3.62 -2.89
CA SER A 75 -20.56 -4.22 -1.59
C SER A 75 -19.31 -4.34 -0.74
N ARG A 76 -18.22 -4.90 -1.28
CA ARG A 76 -16.97 -5.10 -0.51
C ARG A 76 -16.33 -3.79 -0.06
N ILE A 77 -16.42 -2.72 -0.86
CA ILE A 77 -15.98 -1.38 -0.45
C ILE A 77 -16.81 -0.90 0.75
N ARG A 78 -18.13 -1.08 0.70
CA ARG A 78 -19.05 -0.73 1.80
C ARG A 78 -18.74 -1.54 3.05
N ASP A 79 -18.54 -2.85 2.91
CA ASP A 79 -18.19 -3.74 4.02
C ASP A 79 -16.87 -3.36 4.69
N GLY A 80 -15.89 -2.90 3.90
CA GLY A 80 -14.64 -2.32 4.39
C GLY A 80 -14.84 -1.03 5.18
N ILE A 81 -15.69 -0.11 4.70
CA ILE A 81 -16.03 1.12 5.43
C ILE A 81 -16.77 0.79 6.73
N ASP A 82 -17.72 -0.14 6.69
CA ASP A 82 -18.47 -0.57 7.86
C ASP A 82 -17.58 -1.32 8.88
N LEU A 83 -16.52 -1.99 8.42
CA LEU A 83 -15.50 -2.55 9.29
C LEU A 83 -14.75 -1.44 10.04
N LEU A 84 -14.35 -0.37 9.34
CA LEU A 84 -13.75 0.80 9.99
C LEU A 84 -14.72 1.45 11.00
N LYS A 85 -16.03 1.49 10.76
CA LYS A 85 -16.96 2.07 11.74
C LYS A 85 -17.05 1.27 13.04
N ARG A 86 -16.96 -0.06 12.98
CA ARG A 86 -17.18 -0.95 14.15
C ARG A 86 -15.89 -1.39 14.85
N ASP A 87 -14.79 -1.50 14.12
CA ASP A 87 -13.54 -2.07 14.63
C ASP A 87 -12.50 -0.97 14.88
N THR A 88 -12.24 -0.68 16.16
CA THR A 88 -11.26 0.33 16.56
C THR A 88 -9.86 -0.02 16.13
N VAL A 89 -9.52 -1.31 16.12
CA VAL A 89 -8.23 -1.78 15.66
C VAL A 89 -8.16 -1.39 14.18
N ALA A 90 -9.03 -1.91 13.30
CA ALA A 90 -9.01 -1.60 11.86
C ALA A 90 -8.91 -0.12 11.51
N ARG A 91 -9.55 0.76 12.29
CA ARG A 91 -9.40 2.23 12.16
C ARG A 91 -8.00 2.72 12.44
N GLU A 92 -7.37 2.24 13.51
CA GLU A 92 -6.01 2.61 13.86
C GLU A 92 -5.02 2.16 12.78
N ALA A 93 -5.12 0.94 12.22
CA ALA A 93 -4.26 0.57 11.09
C ALA A 93 -4.55 1.39 9.84
N PHE A 94 -5.82 1.69 9.54
CA PHE A 94 -6.15 2.55 8.41
C PHE A 94 -5.58 3.96 8.59
N GLY A 95 -5.66 4.52 9.80
CA GLY A 95 -5.02 5.80 10.14
C GLY A 95 -3.50 5.76 9.98
N LEU A 96 -2.86 4.71 10.50
CA LEU A 96 -1.42 4.51 10.41
C LEU A 96 -0.94 4.33 8.96
N MET A 97 -1.69 3.57 8.15
CA MET A 97 -1.44 3.41 6.72
C MET A 97 -1.43 4.77 6.04
N ASN A 98 -2.45 5.59 6.28
CA ASN A 98 -2.57 6.91 5.69
C ASN A 98 -1.39 7.81 6.08
N THR A 99 -0.98 7.80 7.36
CA THR A 99 0.21 8.53 7.84
C THR A 99 1.49 8.07 7.14
N ALA A 100 1.76 6.77 7.11
CA ALA A 100 2.97 6.22 6.53
C ALA A 100 3.04 6.48 5.00
N MET A 101 1.92 6.34 4.32
CA MET A 101 1.79 6.62 2.89
C MET A 101 1.96 8.11 2.59
N ALA A 102 1.43 9.00 3.43
CA ALA A 102 1.62 10.44 3.30
C ALA A 102 3.10 10.82 3.43
N MET A 103 3.78 10.31 4.47
CA MET A 103 5.20 10.53 4.71
C MET A 103 6.07 10.04 3.55
N ALA A 104 5.83 8.81 3.08
CA ALA A 104 6.58 8.22 1.97
C ALA A 104 6.37 9.01 0.67
N ASN A 105 5.13 9.43 0.37
CA ASN A 105 4.82 10.21 -0.81
C ASN A 105 5.44 11.61 -0.75
N ARG A 106 5.31 12.33 0.38
CA ARG A 106 5.94 13.66 0.55
C ARG A 106 7.44 13.61 0.29
N ARG A 107 8.15 12.63 0.87
CA ARG A 107 9.60 12.48 0.65
C ARG A 107 9.92 12.23 -0.82
N ARG A 108 9.15 11.36 -1.50
CA ARG A 108 9.36 11.09 -2.93
C ARG A 108 9.13 12.33 -3.78
N GLU A 109 7.99 12.99 -3.59
CA GLU A 109 7.62 14.17 -4.37
C GLU A 109 8.57 15.35 -4.10
N ALA A 110 9.07 15.50 -2.87
CA ALA A 110 10.09 16.48 -2.52
C ALA A 110 11.38 16.32 -3.35
N VAL A 111 11.85 15.07 -3.51
CA VAL A 111 13.01 14.77 -4.36
C VAL A 111 12.74 15.09 -5.82
N ILE A 112 11.54 14.72 -6.33
CA ILE A 112 11.15 14.98 -7.72
C ILE A 112 11.05 16.49 -8.01
N GLN A 113 10.45 17.23 -7.09
CA GLN A 113 10.20 18.67 -7.23
C GLN A 113 11.38 19.54 -6.78
N LYS A 114 12.44 18.93 -6.22
CA LYS A 114 13.60 19.62 -5.61
C LYS A 114 13.19 20.63 -4.54
N ARG A 115 12.25 20.24 -3.67
CA ARG A 115 11.73 21.03 -2.55
C ARG A 115 11.94 20.30 -1.23
N LEU A 116 11.72 20.98 -0.10
CA LEU A 116 11.65 20.30 1.20
C LEU A 116 10.32 19.54 1.31
N PRO A 117 10.25 18.41 2.04
CA PRO A 117 9.00 17.66 2.22
C PRO A 117 7.83 18.47 2.78
N GLY A 118 8.10 19.50 3.57
CA GLY A 118 7.07 20.41 4.10
C GLY A 118 6.43 21.31 3.04
N ASP A 119 7.16 21.63 1.98
CA ASP A 119 6.75 22.59 0.93
C ASP A 119 6.05 21.91 -0.26
N VAL A 120 5.83 20.60 -0.16
CA VAL A 120 5.09 19.82 -1.16
C VAL A 120 3.65 19.71 -0.72
N ASP A 121 2.74 19.81 -1.69
CA ASP A 121 1.31 19.64 -1.46
C ASP A 121 1.00 18.30 -0.77
N PRO A 122 0.04 18.27 0.16
CA PRO A 122 -0.40 17.05 0.81
C PRO A 122 -0.79 15.98 -0.22
N PRO A 123 -0.30 14.73 -0.07
CA PRO A 123 -0.60 13.68 -1.02
C PRO A 123 -2.04 13.20 -0.90
N THR A 124 -2.70 13.04 -2.04
CA THR A 124 -4.05 12.50 -2.15
C THR A 124 -4.03 11.11 -2.80
N TRP A 125 -4.88 10.21 -2.32
CA TRP A 125 -5.19 8.97 -3.01
C TRP A 125 -5.81 9.25 -4.37
N ARG A 126 -5.54 8.35 -5.32
CA ARG A 126 -6.43 8.21 -6.47
C ARG A 126 -7.66 7.40 -6.01
N PRO A 127 -8.89 7.74 -6.45
CA PRO A 127 -10.11 7.05 -6.05
C PRO A 127 -10.03 5.53 -6.12
N PHE A 128 -9.50 4.98 -7.22
CA PHE A 128 -9.36 3.52 -7.36
C PHE A 128 -8.37 2.90 -6.37
N GLN A 129 -7.36 3.65 -5.91
CA GLN A 129 -6.39 3.13 -4.92
C GLN A 129 -7.08 3.00 -3.57
N LEU A 130 -7.80 4.05 -3.15
CA LEU A 130 -8.55 4.04 -1.91
C LEU A 130 -9.65 2.97 -1.94
N ALA A 131 -10.42 2.91 -3.03
CA ALA A 131 -11.43 1.87 -3.22
C ALA A 131 -10.83 0.46 -3.16
N PHE A 132 -9.64 0.23 -3.76
CA PHE A 132 -8.96 -1.06 -3.71
C PHE A 132 -8.53 -1.45 -2.29
N VAL A 133 -8.07 -0.49 -1.48
CA VAL A 133 -7.77 -0.72 -0.06
C VAL A 133 -9.03 -1.14 0.69
N LEU A 134 -10.10 -0.34 0.57
CA LEU A 134 -11.37 -0.58 1.27
C LEU A 134 -11.97 -1.94 0.89
N LEU A 135 -11.95 -2.27 -0.40
CA LEU A 135 -12.42 -3.55 -0.94
C LEU A 135 -11.68 -4.77 -0.37
N ASN A 136 -10.41 -4.64 0.00
CA ASN A 136 -9.61 -5.74 0.53
C ASN A 136 -9.62 -5.83 2.05
N LEU A 137 -10.18 -4.84 2.75
CA LEU A 137 -9.97 -4.67 4.19
C LEU A 137 -10.56 -5.84 4.98
N VAL A 138 -11.76 -6.31 4.63
CA VAL A 138 -12.42 -7.43 5.33
C VAL A 138 -11.61 -8.72 5.20
N GLY A 139 -11.20 -9.09 3.99
CA GLY A 139 -10.39 -10.29 3.75
C GLY A 139 -8.99 -10.24 4.38
N VAL A 140 -8.49 -9.05 4.68
CA VAL A 140 -7.21 -8.86 5.37
C VAL A 140 -7.36 -8.99 6.89
N THR A 141 -8.38 -8.34 7.45
CA THR A 141 -8.55 -8.22 8.91
C THR A 141 -9.14 -9.51 9.52
N ASP A 142 -10.10 -10.15 8.86
CA ASP A 142 -10.75 -11.35 9.38
C ASP A 142 -10.17 -12.65 8.77
N ARG A 143 -9.60 -13.49 9.63
CA ARG A 143 -9.02 -14.80 9.25
C ARG A 143 -10.06 -15.80 8.76
N ASN A 144 -11.30 -15.67 9.20
CA ASN A 144 -12.39 -16.57 8.87
C ASN A 144 -13.23 -16.06 7.69
N SER A 145 -12.87 -14.91 7.11
CA SER A 145 -13.57 -14.38 5.94
C SER A 145 -13.32 -15.24 4.71
N GLY A 146 -14.40 -15.57 4.00
CA GLY A 146 -14.33 -16.24 2.69
C GLY A 146 -13.64 -15.39 1.62
N GLU A 147 -13.50 -14.07 1.83
CA GLU A 147 -12.79 -13.19 0.91
C GLU A 147 -11.30 -13.51 0.78
N ARG A 148 -10.72 -14.30 1.71
CA ARG A 148 -9.32 -14.73 1.62
C ARG A 148 -9.03 -15.63 0.44
N GLU A 149 -10.06 -16.23 -0.15
CA GLU A 149 -9.94 -17.05 -1.36
C GLU A 149 -10.02 -16.21 -2.65
N ILE A 150 -10.36 -14.92 -2.53
CA ILE A 150 -10.50 -14.02 -3.67
C ILE A 150 -9.15 -13.42 -4.06
N VAL A 151 -8.88 -13.41 -5.37
CA VAL A 151 -7.71 -12.75 -5.95
C VAL A 151 -8.18 -11.53 -6.76
N ASP A 152 -8.03 -10.35 -6.18
CA ASP A 152 -8.38 -9.09 -6.85
C ASP A 152 -7.23 -8.58 -7.75
N LEU A 153 -7.51 -8.43 -9.04
CA LEU A 153 -6.55 -7.93 -10.02
C LEU A 153 -6.84 -6.48 -10.41
N LEU A 154 -5.92 -5.57 -10.06
CA LEU A 154 -6.01 -4.16 -10.44
C LEU A 154 -5.24 -3.89 -11.74
N PHE A 155 -5.97 -3.74 -12.86
CA PHE A 155 -5.39 -3.48 -14.18
C PHE A 155 -5.47 -1.99 -14.57
N PHE A 156 -4.32 -1.39 -14.90
CA PHE A 156 -4.24 -0.01 -15.42
C PHE A 156 -3.07 0.09 -16.42
N PRO A 157 -3.02 1.09 -17.31
CA PRO A 157 -1.83 1.40 -18.12
C PRO A 157 -0.66 1.95 -17.27
N THR A 158 0.60 1.61 -17.60
CA THR A 158 1.81 2.03 -16.86
C THR A 158 1.86 3.55 -16.63
N GLY A 159 2.40 4.01 -15.49
CA GLY A 159 2.41 5.44 -15.10
C GLY A 159 1.16 5.96 -14.35
N GLY A 160 0.07 5.19 -14.29
CA GLY A 160 -1.18 5.59 -13.62
C GLY A 160 -1.22 5.49 -12.09
N GLY A 161 -0.10 5.23 -11.41
CA GLY A 161 -0.07 5.10 -9.95
C GLY A 161 -0.38 3.69 -9.40
N LYS A 162 -0.30 2.64 -10.22
CA LYS A 162 -0.45 1.23 -9.75
C LYS A 162 0.38 0.92 -8.51
N SER A 163 1.63 1.41 -8.47
CA SER A 163 2.59 1.07 -7.41
C SER A 163 2.14 1.46 -6.00
N VAL A 164 1.16 2.36 -5.85
CA VAL A 164 0.72 2.86 -4.54
C VAL A 164 -0.35 1.96 -3.91
N SER A 165 -1.24 1.34 -4.71
CA SER A 165 -2.29 0.44 -4.18
C SER A 165 -1.76 -0.90 -3.68
N TRP A 166 -0.68 -1.43 -4.29
CA TRP A 166 -0.02 -2.67 -3.86
C TRP A 166 0.82 -2.51 -2.59
N THR A 167 1.07 -1.27 -2.15
CA THR A 167 1.93 -0.94 -1.02
C THR A 167 1.11 -0.84 0.29
N CYS A 168 -0.22 -0.65 0.19
CA CYS A 168 -1.16 -0.69 1.31
C CYS A 168 -1.22 -2.06 2.02
N ARG A 169 -0.96 -3.16 1.29
CA ARG A 169 -0.92 -4.50 1.89
C ARG A 169 0.24 -4.71 2.88
N LEU A 170 1.18 -3.77 2.97
CA LEU A 170 2.18 -3.73 4.05
C LEU A 170 1.62 -3.13 5.35
N CYS A 171 0.62 -2.25 5.28
CA CYS A 171 -0.06 -1.70 6.47
C CYS A 171 -1.17 -2.64 6.97
N ASP A 172 -1.77 -3.41 6.07
CA ASP A 172 -2.65 -4.56 6.35
C ASP A 172 -2.01 -5.62 7.28
N CYS A 173 -0.67 -5.72 7.28
CA CYS A 173 0.05 -6.60 8.21
C CYS A 173 0.22 -6.01 9.62
N ALA A 174 0.02 -4.70 9.83
CA ALA A 174 0.14 -4.09 11.15
C ALA A 174 -0.89 -4.68 12.14
N GLU A 175 -1.99 -5.23 11.64
CA GLU A 175 -3.09 -5.68 12.48
C GLU A 175 -3.33 -7.17 12.59
N ALA A 176 -2.93 -7.98 11.62
CA ALA A 176 -3.21 -9.40 11.73
C ALA A 176 -2.48 -10.08 12.91
N ALA A 177 -1.57 -9.38 13.62
CA ALA A 177 -1.63 -9.28 15.09
C ALA A 177 -0.51 -8.40 15.67
N PRO A 178 -0.70 -7.86 16.89
CA PRO A 178 0.37 -7.62 17.87
C PRO A 178 1.28 -8.84 18.10
N ARG A 179 0.92 -10.01 17.54
CA ARG A 179 1.67 -11.28 17.54
C ARG A 179 2.35 -11.61 16.19
N ILE A 180 1.92 -11.06 15.05
CA ILE A 180 2.55 -11.34 13.74
C ILE A 180 3.91 -10.64 13.64
N TRP A 181 4.00 -9.40 14.13
CA TRP A 181 5.30 -8.71 14.25
C TRP A 181 6.10 -9.12 15.49
N ARG A 182 5.53 -9.86 16.44
CA ARG A 182 6.30 -10.47 17.55
C ARG A 182 7.01 -11.77 17.16
N ALA A 183 6.70 -12.34 15.99
CA ALA A 183 7.14 -13.68 15.59
C ALA A 183 7.91 -13.73 14.25
N GLY A 184 8.46 -12.61 13.78
CA GLY A 184 9.34 -12.62 12.59
C GLY A 184 8.63 -13.13 11.32
N CYS A 185 7.44 -12.61 11.00
CA CYS A 185 6.73 -13.00 9.79
C CYS A 185 7.26 -12.26 8.55
N GLY A 186 7.73 -13.02 7.55
CA GLY A 186 8.16 -12.50 6.25
C GLY A 186 7.06 -12.55 5.20
N HIS A 187 6.89 -11.47 4.43
CA HIS A 187 6.01 -11.45 3.26
C HIS A 187 6.84 -11.49 1.97
N GLN A 188 6.62 -12.52 1.14
CA GLN A 188 7.28 -12.66 -0.16
C GLN A 188 6.43 -12.05 -1.26
N ARG A 189 7.03 -11.14 -2.05
CA ARG A 189 6.42 -10.57 -3.25
C ARG A 189 7.07 -11.16 -4.50
N HIS A 190 6.25 -11.78 -5.36
CA HIS A 190 6.68 -12.20 -6.69
C HIS A 190 6.40 -11.08 -7.69
N HIS A 191 7.46 -10.38 -8.11
CA HIS A 191 7.37 -9.38 -9.18
C HIS A 191 7.78 -9.97 -10.52
N ALA A 192 6.85 -10.01 -11.47
CA ALA A 192 7.19 -10.16 -12.87
C ALA A 192 7.65 -8.80 -13.42
N LEU A 193 8.98 -8.60 -13.47
CA LEU A 193 9.68 -7.56 -14.23
C LEU A 193 9.59 -6.08 -13.75
N ARG A 194 10.77 -5.56 -13.35
CA ARG A 194 11.36 -4.25 -13.72
C ARG A 194 10.88 -2.90 -13.12
N VAL A 195 10.21 -2.80 -11.96
CA VAL A 195 10.04 -1.50 -11.22
C VAL A 195 9.71 -1.78 -9.73
N THR A 196 10.16 -1.08 -8.67
CA THR A 196 11.43 -0.47 -8.22
C THR A 196 11.43 -0.73 -6.70
N PRO A 197 12.45 -1.39 -6.12
CA PRO A 197 12.55 -1.60 -4.67
C PRO A 197 12.36 -0.30 -3.85
N ALA A 198 12.71 0.85 -4.44
CA ALA A 198 12.65 2.17 -3.84
C ALA A 198 11.26 2.59 -3.30
N HIS A 199 10.15 2.24 -3.97
CA HIS A 199 8.82 2.64 -3.48
C HIS A 199 8.42 1.90 -2.22
N ALA A 200 8.70 0.60 -2.16
CA ALA A 200 8.43 -0.19 -0.97
C ALA A 200 9.40 0.18 0.17
N ALA A 201 10.67 0.46 -0.15
CA ALA A 201 11.64 0.94 0.83
C ALA A 201 11.19 2.26 1.47
N GLY A 202 10.64 3.20 0.69
CA GLY A 202 10.11 4.46 1.23
C GLY A 202 9.01 4.25 2.28
N LEU A 203 8.07 3.34 2.04
CA LEU A 203 7.03 3.00 3.02
C LEU A 203 7.61 2.30 4.25
N VAL A 204 8.48 1.31 4.06
CA VAL A 204 9.12 0.56 5.16
C VAL A 204 9.91 1.52 6.06
N CYS A 205 10.66 2.46 5.48
CA CYS A 205 11.33 3.50 6.25
C CYS A 205 10.35 4.42 6.99
N ALA A 206 9.21 4.76 6.39
CA ALA A 206 8.18 5.56 7.06
C ALA A 206 7.55 4.80 8.25
N LEU A 207 7.24 3.52 8.08
CA LEU A 207 6.72 2.67 9.16
C LEU A 207 7.75 2.48 10.28
N GLU A 208 9.02 2.25 9.95
CA GLU A 208 10.08 2.13 10.95
C GLU A 208 10.33 3.45 11.69
N PHE A 209 10.23 4.58 10.99
CA PHE A 209 10.28 5.90 11.62
C PHE A 209 9.12 6.08 12.60
N LEU A 210 7.88 5.76 12.19
CA LEU A 210 6.71 5.83 13.06
C LEU A 210 6.79 4.88 14.25
N ARG A 211 7.39 3.69 14.08
CA ARG A 211 7.61 2.72 15.17
C ARG A 211 8.59 3.26 16.23
N THR A 212 9.64 3.96 15.80
CA THR A 212 10.72 4.44 16.68
C THR A 212 10.44 5.82 17.29
N HIS A 213 9.61 6.63 16.64
CA HIS A 213 9.26 8.00 17.04
C HIS A 213 7.77 8.13 17.40
N ASP A 214 7.15 7.08 17.93
CA ASP A 214 5.78 7.21 18.45
C ASP A 214 5.77 8.00 19.77
N ASP A 215 5.53 9.30 19.65
CA ASP A 215 5.42 10.23 20.77
C ASP A 215 4.21 9.93 21.68
N ASN A 216 3.27 9.07 21.24
CA ASN A 216 2.06 8.71 21.99
C ASN A 216 2.23 7.49 22.91
N GLY A 217 3.44 6.92 23.00
CA GLY A 217 3.77 5.84 23.95
C GLY A 217 3.09 4.49 23.66
N ARG A 218 2.50 4.32 22.47
CA ARG A 218 1.87 3.06 22.06
C ARG A 218 2.81 2.37 21.08
N LYS A 219 3.51 1.32 21.52
CA LYS A 219 4.24 0.37 20.66
C LYS A 219 3.28 -0.42 19.73
N THR A 220 2.43 0.26 18.97
CA THR A 220 1.39 -0.26 18.07
C THR A 220 2.00 -1.14 16.98
N LEU A 221 3.19 -0.76 16.51
CA LEU A 221 3.97 -1.48 15.49
C LEU A 221 4.90 -2.57 16.07
N GLY A 222 4.83 -2.83 17.37
CA GLY A 222 5.64 -3.84 18.04
C GLY A 222 7.10 -3.43 18.28
N GLU A 223 7.91 -4.39 18.75
CA GLU A 223 9.28 -4.13 19.20
C GLU A 223 10.34 -4.46 18.13
N TRP A 224 10.00 -5.32 17.18
CA TRP A 224 10.91 -5.76 16.13
C TRP A 224 11.05 -4.72 15.02
N PRO A 225 12.26 -4.52 14.47
CA PRO A 225 12.47 -3.64 13.33
C PRO A 225 11.65 -4.06 12.12
N ILE A 226 11.15 -3.08 11.36
CA ILE A 226 10.45 -3.31 10.10
C ILE A 226 11.49 -3.29 8.97
N GLU A 227 11.70 -4.45 8.35
CA GLU A 227 12.76 -4.65 7.36
C GLU A 227 12.21 -5.00 5.97
N ILE A 228 13.01 -4.68 4.93
CA ILE A 228 12.74 -5.07 3.56
C ILE A 228 13.95 -5.76 2.95
N GLY A 229 13.76 -7.01 2.51
CA GLY A 229 14.75 -7.78 1.78
C GLY A 229 14.45 -7.82 0.28
N LEU A 230 15.50 -7.90 -0.53
CA LEU A 230 15.40 -8.22 -1.96
C LEU A 230 16.00 -9.60 -2.21
N TRP A 231 15.15 -10.57 -2.55
CA TRP A 231 15.61 -11.87 -3.01
C TRP A 231 15.88 -11.81 -4.52
N VAL A 232 17.15 -11.72 -4.88
CA VAL A 232 17.59 -11.96 -6.27
C VAL A 232 18.06 -13.41 -6.34
N GLY A 233 17.52 -14.20 -7.28
CA GLY A 233 17.90 -15.61 -7.41
C GLY A 233 19.41 -15.81 -7.54
N GLY A 234 19.90 -17.05 -7.35
CA GLY A 234 21.33 -17.37 -7.21
C GLY A 234 22.26 -16.96 -8.37
N ALA A 235 21.72 -16.50 -9.50
CA ALA A 235 22.50 -15.91 -10.59
C ALA A 235 22.98 -14.46 -10.31
N ALA A 236 22.34 -13.75 -9.37
CA ALA A 236 22.58 -12.32 -9.11
C ALA A 236 23.19 -12.03 -7.72
N SER A 237 23.29 -13.02 -6.84
CA SER A 237 23.98 -12.93 -5.53
C SER A 237 24.92 -14.13 -5.35
N PRO A 238 26.14 -13.95 -4.82
CA PRO A 238 26.98 -15.09 -4.47
C PRO A 238 26.31 -15.87 -3.32
N ASN A 239 25.91 -17.11 -3.58
CA ASN A 239 25.34 -18.02 -2.56
C ASN A 239 26.36 -18.46 -1.48
N ASN A 240 27.52 -17.80 -1.39
CA ASN A 240 28.52 -18.03 -0.36
C ASN A 240 29.02 -16.69 0.22
N PRO A 241 28.68 -16.35 1.48
CA PRO A 241 29.10 -15.09 2.11
C PRO A 241 30.61 -14.98 2.33
N ALA A 242 31.39 -16.07 2.24
CA ALA A 242 32.85 -16.05 2.40
C ALA A 242 33.63 -15.60 1.15
N ALA A 243 32.98 -15.43 0.00
CA ALA A 243 33.67 -15.30 -1.28
C ALA A 243 33.92 -13.87 -1.78
N LYS A 244 33.61 -12.81 -1.01
CA LYS A 244 33.77 -11.43 -1.52
C LYS A 244 34.15 -10.39 -0.46
N PHE A 245 35.34 -10.52 0.10
CA PHE A 245 36.14 -9.33 0.44
C PHE A 245 37.43 -9.37 -0.38
N PHE A 246 37.52 -8.41 -1.31
CA PHE A 246 38.72 -7.99 -2.05
C PHE A 246 39.49 -9.06 -2.84
N ARG A 247 39.05 -9.29 -4.08
CA ARG A 247 39.97 -9.50 -5.19
C ARG A 247 40.03 -8.18 -5.98
N GLN A 248 41.25 -7.65 -6.13
CA GLN A 248 41.68 -6.58 -7.05
C GLN A 248 41.93 -5.18 -6.45
N GLY A 249 43.09 -5.05 -5.80
CA GLY A 249 43.82 -3.81 -5.55
C GLY A 249 45.29 -4.13 -5.27
N ARG A 250 46.07 -4.27 -6.35
CA ARG A 250 47.55 -4.32 -6.47
C ARG A 250 48.36 -4.92 -5.30
N ARG A 251 48.89 -6.14 -5.52
CA ARG A 251 50.16 -6.60 -4.94
C ARG A 251 51.24 -5.67 -5.49
N ASP A 252 51.93 -4.91 -4.64
CA ASP A 252 53.33 -4.43 -4.79
C ASP A 252 53.69 -3.34 -3.76
N ASP A 253 52.73 -2.78 -3.00
CA ASP A 253 53.01 -1.65 -2.09
C ASP A 253 53.13 -2.01 -0.58
N LEU A 254 53.47 -3.25 -0.20
CA LEU A 254 53.63 -3.64 1.23
C LEU A 254 54.87 -4.48 1.52
N ALA A 255 55.98 -4.17 0.84
CA ALA A 255 57.31 -4.61 1.24
C ALA A 255 58.00 -3.52 2.07
N GLU A 256 57.38 -3.07 3.17
CA GLU A 256 58.07 -2.35 4.23
C GLU A 256 57.14 -2.21 5.44
N ALA A 257 57.69 -2.38 6.64
CA ALA A 257 57.08 -2.25 7.96
C ALA A 257 56.27 -3.44 8.50
N VAL A 258 56.97 -4.47 8.99
CA VAL A 258 56.89 -4.91 10.40
C VAL A 258 58.26 -5.46 10.84
N PRO A 259 58.91 -4.94 11.89
CA PRO A 259 60.09 -5.55 12.50
C PRO A 259 59.71 -6.80 13.31
N GLU A 260 60.56 -7.83 13.24
CA GLU A 260 60.63 -8.93 14.21
C GLU A 260 60.60 -8.39 15.64
N GLN A 261 59.83 -9.01 16.54
CA GLN A 261 60.30 -9.41 17.88
C GLN A 261 59.45 -10.58 18.42
N THR A 262 60.14 -11.72 18.58
CA THR A 262 59.96 -12.86 19.52
C THR A 262 58.59 -13.53 19.70
#